data_AF-A0A820W4P2-F1
#
_entry.id   AF-A0A820W4P2-F1
#
_cell.length_a   1.000
_cell.length_b   1.000
_cell.length_c   1.000
_cell.angle_alpha   90.00
_cell.angle_beta   90.00
_cell.angle_gamma   90.00
#
_symmetry.space_group_name_H-M   'P 1'
#
loop_
_entity.id
_entity.type
_entity.pdbx_description
1 polymer ?
#
loop_
_entity_poly.entity_id
_entity_poly.type
_entity_poly.pdbx_seq_one_letter_code
_entity_poly.pdbx_strand_id
1 'polypeptide(L)'
;MLILVIGFSMIRSLKVLAPFSLAANIMTIGGLFIIMQYIVQDHIPLNKLPLITSASDWPVFFASAMYVFEGIALVLPIRQKMKEPESYSGWTGILNIGILLVTIMYFVVGFFGYIRYGSKALGSITLNLPNDNKLYQFTKIMYAVAIFLTYNLQFYVPFSLLWPRLCRKILYKYSGQTVSKWEHAFRIGLIFIT
;
A
#
# COMPACT_ATOMS: atom_id res chain seq x y z
N MET A 1 -5.81 -8.56 -15.33
CA MET A 1 -5.20 -7.46 -14.56
C MET A 1 -3.95 -6.89 -15.21
N LEU A 2 -2.99 -7.70 -15.70
CA LEU A 2 -1.72 -7.21 -16.26
C LEU A 2 -1.87 -6.12 -17.34
N ILE A 3 -2.78 -6.29 -18.31
CA ILE A 3 -3.04 -5.30 -19.37
C ILE A 3 -3.53 -3.96 -18.80
N LEU A 4 -4.39 -4.00 -17.78
CA LEU A 4 -4.91 -2.80 -17.11
C LEU A 4 -3.81 -2.10 -16.30
N VAL A 5 -2.93 -2.88 -15.65
CA VAL A 5 -1.75 -2.37 -14.94
C VAL A 5 -0.76 -1.73 -15.91
N ILE A 6 -0.54 -2.32 -17.09
CA ILE A 6 0.31 -1.73 -18.14
C ILE A 6 -0.27 -0.40 -18.63
N GLY A 7 -1.58 -0.33 -18.90
CA GLY A 7 -2.22 0.91 -19.34
C GLY A 7 -2.14 2.05 -18.30
N PHE A 8 -2.38 1.75 -17.04
CA PHE A 8 -2.36 2.75 -15.96
C PHE A 8 -0.94 3.11 -15.48
N SER A 9 0.04 2.21 -15.58
CA SER A 9 1.44 2.47 -15.22
C SER A 9 2.17 3.37 -16.21
N MET A 10 1.55 3.68 -17.36
CA MET A 10 2.02 4.70 -18.30
C MET A 10 1.75 6.13 -17.81
N ILE A 11 0.95 6.32 -16.76
CA ILE A 11 0.67 7.64 -16.20
C ILE A 11 1.93 8.18 -15.52
N ARG A 12 2.43 9.32 -16.02
CA ARG A 12 3.75 9.88 -15.66
C ARG A 12 3.71 10.91 -14.53
N SER A 13 2.52 11.28 -14.06
CA SER A 13 2.34 12.43 -13.17
C SER A 13 1.72 12.03 -11.85
N LEU A 14 2.46 12.23 -10.76
CA LEU A 14 1.97 12.07 -9.39
C LEU A 14 0.67 12.88 -9.16
N LYS A 15 0.53 14.05 -9.79
CA LYS A 15 -0.69 14.89 -9.69
C LYS A 15 -1.93 14.21 -10.28
N VAL A 16 -1.76 13.41 -11.33
CA VAL A 16 -2.87 12.66 -11.95
C VAL A 16 -3.20 11.42 -11.11
N LEU A 17 -2.22 10.80 -10.46
CA LEU A 17 -2.44 9.66 -9.57
C LEU A 17 -3.11 10.07 -8.25
N ALA A 18 -2.89 11.29 -7.77
CA ALA A 18 -3.41 11.80 -6.51
C ALA A 18 -4.94 11.61 -6.31
N PRO A 19 -5.83 11.99 -7.24
CA PRO A 19 -7.28 11.77 -7.07
C PRO A 19 -7.67 10.29 -7.04
N PHE A 20 -7.00 9.42 -7.82
CA PHE A 20 -7.23 7.98 -7.77
C PHE A 20 -6.77 7.39 -6.43
N SER A 21 -5.61 7.83 -5.94
CA SER A 21 -5.11 7.43 -4.62
C SER A 21 -6.04 7.90 -3.50
N LEU A 22 -6.60 9.11 -3.60
CA LEU A 22 -7.57 9.61 -2.63
C LEU A 22 -8.84 8.75 -2.63
N ALA A 23 -9.38 8.45 -3.81
CA ALA A 23 -10.54 7.55 -3.94
C ALA A 23 -10.24 6.16 -3.34
N ALA A 24 -9.07 5.60 -3.62
CA ALA A 24 -8.64 4.32 -3.06
C ALA A 24 -8.49 4.36 -1.53
N ASN A 25 -7.96 5.46 -0.98
CA ASN A 25 -7.86 5.63 0.47
C ASN A 25 -9.25 5.75 1.12
N ILE A 26 -10.20 6.47 0.51
CA ILE A 26 -11.58 6.54 1.00
C ILE A 26 -12.24 5.16 0.99
N MET A 27 -12.09 4.41 -0.11
CA MET A 27 -12.55 3.02 -0.22
C MET A 27 -11.93 2.13 0.86
N THR A 28 -10.63 2.29 1.13
CA THR A 28 -9.90 1.53 2.15
C THR A 28 -10.43 1.86 3.55
N ILE A 29 -10.60 3.14 3.89
CA ILE A 29 -11.14 3.56 5.19
C ILE A 29 -12.58 3.06 5.37
N GLY A 30 -13.43 3.20 4.35
CA GLY A 30 -14.81 2.72 4.38
C GLY A 30 -14.88 1.20 4.54
N GLY A 31 -14.03 0.47 3.83
CA GLY A 31 -13.95 -0.98 3.93
C GLY A 31 -13.46 -1.42 5.30
N LEU A 32 -12.46 -0.71 5.84
CA LEU A 32 -11.97 -0.96 7.19
C LEU A 32 -13.04 -0.71 8.23
N PHE A 33 -13.85 0.34 8.08
CA PHE A 33 -14.97 0.60 8.98
C PHE A 33 -15.96 -0.57 9.00
N ILE A 34 -16.34 -1.11 7.84
CA ILE A 34 -17.23 -2.29 7.74
C ILE A 34 -16.61 -3.51 8.43
N ILE A 35 -15.31 -3.73 8.24
CA ILE A 35 -14.57 -4.84 8.86
C ILE A 35 -14.52 -4.66 10.38
N MET A 36 -14.19 -3.45 10.85
CA MET A 36 -14.13 -3.10 12.27
C MET A 36 -15.46 -3.36 12.97
N GLN A 37 -16.58 -2.95 12.34
CA GLN A 37 -17.92 -3.23 12.86
C GLN A 37 -18.17 -4.74 13.03
N TYR A 38 -17.67 -5.57 12.12
CA TYR A 38 -17.84 -7.02 12.21
C TYR A 38 -16.94 -7.67 13.27
N ILE A 39 -15.67 -7.29 13.35
CA ILE A 39 -14.71 -7.95 14.26
C ILE A 39 -14.91 -7.59 15.74
N VAL A 40 -15.56 -6.46 16.04
CA VAL A 40 -15.79 -6.02 17.43
C VAL A 40 -17.00 -6.69 18.08
N GLN A 41 -17.97 -7.19 17.30
CA GLN A 41 -19.23 -7.74 17.83
C GLN A 41 -19.06 -8.98 18.70
N ASP A 42 -18.19 -9.90 18.29
CA ASP A 42 -17.95 -11.16 18.97
C ASP A 42 -16.46 -11.32 19.24
N HIS A 43 -16.09 -11.73 20.45
CA HIS A 43 -14.69 -11.87 20.81
C HIS A 43 -14.42 -13.17 21.56
N ILE A 44 -13.24 -13.72 21.33
CA ILE A 44 -12.70 -14.77 22.18
C ILE A 44 -12.23 -14.09 23.47
N PRO A 45 -12.62 -14.60 24.66
CA PRO A 45 -12.12 -14.07 25.92
C PRO A 45 -10.58 -14.03 25.95
N LEU A 46 -10.00 -12.90 26.39
CA LEU A 46 -8.55 -12.68 26.37
C LEU A 46 -7.76 -13.76 27.14
N ASN A 47 -8.34 -14.30 28.21
CA ASN A 47 -7.73 -15.38 29.00
C ASN A 47 -7.61 -16.72 28.26
N LYS A 48 -8.30 -16.88 27.13
CA LYS A 48 -8.23 -18.07 26.27
C LYS A 48 -7.30 -17.89 25.07
N LEU A 49 -6.76 -16.69 24.86
CA LEU A 49 -5.86 -16.39 23.75
C LEU A 49 -4.41 -16.45 24.20
N PRO A 50 -3.51 -17.07 23.41
CA PRO A 50 -2.09 -17.02 23.71
C PRO A 50 -1.61 -15.58 23.57
N LEU A 51 -1.03 -15.02 24.63
CA LEU A 51 -0.51 -13.65 24.63
C LEU A 51 0.84 -13.54 23.92
N ILE A 52 1.60 -14.64 23.89
CA ILE A 52 2.93 -14.72 23.30
C ILE A 52 2.94 -15.94 22.38
N THR A 53 3.42 -15.75 21.15
CA THR A 53 3.64 -16.84 20.20
C THR A 53 5.03 -17.46 20.36
N SER A 54 5.22 -18.64 19.76
CA SER A 54 6.51 -19.34 19.73
C SER A 54 7.61 -18.46 19.13
N ALA A 55 8.85 -18.60 19.63
CA ALA A 55 10.01 -17.86 19.14
C ALA A 55 10.28 -18.08 17.64
N SER A 56 9.81 -19.20 17.08
CA SER A 56 9.87 -19.51 15.64
C SER A 56 9.10 -18.52 14.78
N ASP A 57 8.06 -17.88 15.31
CA ASP A 57 7.15 -17.02 14.54
C ASP A 57 7.54 -15.54 14.63
N TRP A 58 8.47 -15.20 15.54
CA TRP A 58 8.95 -13.83 15.71
C TRP A 58 9.55 -13.24 14.43
N PRO A 59 10.37 -13.97 13.64
CA PRO A 59 10.88 -13.43 12.38
C PRO A 59 9.77 -13.05 11.40
N VAL A 60 8.71 -13.85 11.31
CA VAL A 60 7.56 -13.57 10.42
C VAL A 60 6.78 -12.34 10.90
N PHE A 61 6.61 -12.20 12.21
CA PHE A 61 6.01 -11.00 12.80
C PHE A 61 6.84 -9.75 12.49
N PHE A 62 8.14 -9.75 12.76
CA PHE A 62 9.02 -8.60 12.50
C PHE A 62 9.08 -8.26 11.01
N ALA A 63 9.16 -9.26 10.13
CA ALA A 63 9.13 -9.05 8.68
C ALA A 63 7.82 -8.38 8.24
N SER A 64 6.68 -8.85 8.74
CA SER A 64 5.36 -8.27 8.43
C SER A 64 5.24 -6.86 8.98
N ALA A 65 5.68 -6.62 10.22
CA ALA A 65 5.67 -5.30 10.84
C ALA A 65 6.54 -4.30 10.07
N MET A 66 7.75 -4.68 9.66
CA MET A 66 8.62 -3.83 8.84
C MET A 66 8.03 -3.57 7.45
N TYR A 67 7.48 -4.59 6.81
CA TYR A 67 6.88 -4.48 5.47
C TYR A 67 5.72 -3.49 5.45
N VAL A 68 4.92 -3.46 6.51
CA VAL A 68 3.77 -2.56 6.64
C VAL A 68 4.16 -1.07 6.76
N PHE A 69 5.41 -0.78 7.17
CA PHE A 69 6.00 0.56 7.16
C PHE A 69 6.89 0.82 5.93
N GLU A 70 6.83 -0.05 4.92
CA GLU A 70 7.45 0.22 3.63
C GLU A 70 6.79 1.45 2.98
N GLY A 71 7.61 2.38 2.49
CA GLY A 71 7.13 3.67 1.99
C GLY A 71 8.21 4.74 1.93
N ILE A 72 9.38 4.49 2.51
CA ILE A 72 10.52 5.44 2.50
C ILE A 72 10.92 5.89 1.09
N ALA A 73 10.73 5.06 0.08
CA ALA A 73 11.04 5.40 -1.31
C ALA A 73 10.14 6.52 -1.87
N LEU A 74 8.93 6.71 -1.32
CA LEU A 74 8.00 7.78 -1.68
C LEU A 74 8.35 9.12 -1.01
N VAL A 75 9.16 9.12 0.05
CA VAL A 75 9.42 10.30 0.88
C VAL A 75 9.98 11.46 0.06
N LEU A 76 11.04 11.21 -0.70
CA LEU A 76 11.71 12.25 -1.47
C LEU A 76 10.85 12.78 -2.64
N PRO A 77 10.23 11.93 -3.49
CA PRO A 77 9.33 12.40 -4.54
C PRO A 77 8.13 13.20 -4.01
N ILE A 78 7.56 12.80 -2.87
CA ILE A 78 6.43 13.51 -2.26
C ILE A 78 6.90 14.88 -1.76
N ARG A 79 8.00 14.94 -0.98
CA ARG A 79 8.53 16.20 -0.46
C ARG A 79 8.81 17.21 -1.57
N GLN A 80 9.38 16.76 -2.68
CA GLN A 80 9.68 17.62 -3.84
C GLN A 80 8.43 18.15 -4.57
N LYS A 81 7.27 17.52 -4.40
CA LYS A 81 6.01 17.89 -5.07
C LYS A 81 5.05 18.66 -4.17
N MET A 82 5.39 18.87 -2.90
CA MET A 82 4.59 19.66 -1.97
C MET A 82 4.73 21.16 -2.23
N LYS A 83 3.66 21.90 -1.91
CA LYS A 83 3.67 23.37 -1.94
C LYS A 83 4.68 23.93 -0.93
N GLU A 84 4.76 23.32 0.24
CA GLU A 84 5.67 23.68 1.33
C GLU A 84 6.50 22.46 1.75
N PRO A 85 7.68 22.23 1.12
CA PRO A 85 8.51 21.05 1.38
C PRO A 85 9.11 20.99 2.80
N GLU A 86 9.21 22.12 3.49
CA GLU A 86 9.74 22.18 4.87
C GLU A 86 8.75 21.63 5.90
N SER A 87 7.45 21.78 5.65
CA SER A 87 6.37 21.22 6.49
C SER A 87 6.26 19.69 6.40
N TYR A 88 7.02 19.06 5.50
CA TYR A 88 7.03 17.59 5.36
C TYR A 88 7.73 16.90 6.53
N SER A 89 8.82 17.51 6.99
CA SER A 89 9.70 17.00 8.05
C SER A 89 9.51 17.79 9.35
N GLY A 90 9.98 17.24 10.48
CA GLY A 90 9.86 17.85 11.81
C GLY A 90 8.92 17.06 12.72
N TRP A 91 8.90 17.39 14.01
CA TRP A 91 8.15 16.63 15.03
C TRP A 91 6.65 16.50 14.70
N THR A 92 6.03 17.58 14.24
CA THR A 92 4.63 17.64 13.76
C THR A 92 4.54 17.67 12.22
N GLY A 93 5.61 17.25 11.53
CA GLY A 93 5.62 17.20 10.08
C GLY A 93 4.59 16.22 9.53
N ILE A 94 4.15 16.45 8.30
CA ILE A 94 3.11 15.65 7.63
C ILE A 94 3.48 14.15 7.60
N LEU A 95 4.77 13.82 7.46
CA LEU A 95 5.25 12.44 7.49
C LEU A 95 4.99 11.78 8.86
N ASN A 96 5.38 12.43 9.96
CA ASN A 96 5.25 11.85 11.29
C ASN A 96 3.79 11.65 11.68
N ILE A 97 2.92 12.61 11.37
CA ILE A 97 1.48 12.50 11.60
C ILE A 97 0.89 11.34 10.80
N GLY A 98 1.29 11.21 9.52
CA GLY A 98 0.85 10.12 8.66
C GLY A 98 1.27 8.75 9.18
N ILE A 99 2.54 8.59 9.56
CA ILE A 99 3.05 7.34 10.15
C ILE A 99 2.34 7.02 11.46
N LEU A 100 2.15 8.00 12.34
CA LEU A 100 1.45 7.81 13.62
C LEU A 100 0.01 7.32 13.42
N LEU A 101 -0.74 7.97 12.54
CA LEU A 101 -2.13 7.61 12.25
C LEU A 101 -2.23 6.17 11.72
N VAL A 102 -1.38 5.82 10.77
CA VAL A 102 -1.35 4.49 10.16
C VAL A 102 -0.93 3.43 11.19
N THR A 103 0.04 3.76 12.06
CA THR A 103 0.47 2.88 13.16
C THR A 103 -0.69 2.55 14.09
N ILE A 104 -1.43 3.57 14.54
CA ILE A 104 -2.60 3.38 15.41
C ILE A 104 -3.65 2.50 14.72
N MET A 105 -3.93 2.75 13.43
CA MET A 105 -4.87 1.93 12.67
C MET A 105 -4.44 0.46 12.62
N TYR A 106 -3.17 0.18 12.35
CA TYR A 106 -2.68 -1.21 12.32
C TYR A 106 -2.74 -1.89 13.68
N PHE A 107 -2.41 -1.19 14.76
CA PHE A 107 -2.56 -1.73 16.11
C PHE A 107 -4.01 -2.07 16.43
N VAL A 108 -4.95 -1.16 16.16
CA VAL A 108 -6.38 -1.38 16.43
C VAL A 108 -6.90 -2.59 15.64
N VAL A 109 -6.65 -2.63 14.33
CA VAL A 109 -7.14 -3.71 13.46
C VAL A 109 -6.48 -5.04 13.82
N GLY A 110 -5.18 -5.04 14.06
CA GLY A 110 -4.44 -6.23 14.47
C GLY A 110 -4.93 -6.77 15.81
N PHE A 111 -5.14 -5.91 16.79
CA PHE A 111 -5.61 -6.28 18.12
C PHE A 111 -7.02 -6.87 18.09
N PHE A 112 -7.99 -6.14 17.53
CA PHE A 112 -9.37 -6.64 17.46
C PHE A 112 -9.52 -7.84 16.50
N GLY A 113 -8.73 -7.88 15.42
CA GLY A 113 -8.68 -9.04 14.53
C GLY A 113 -8.16 -10.29 15.26
N TYR A 114 -7.11 -10.15 16.07
CA TYR A 114 -6.58 -11.24 16.87
C TYR A 114 -7.58 -11.70 17.94
N ILE A 115 -8.29 -10.78 18.58
CA ILE A 115 -9.33 -11.12 19.56
C ILE A 115 -10.50 -11.89 18.92
N ARG A 116 -10.88 -11.53 17.69
CA ARG A 116 -11.98 -12.18 16.96
C ARG A 116 -11.61 -13.59 16.50
N TYR A 117 -10.42 -13.76 15.91
CA TYR A 117 -10.05 -14.98 15.18
C TYR A 117 -9.00 -15.84 15.89
N GLY A 118 -8.26 -15.29 16.84
CA GLY A 118 -7.16 -15.95 17.54
C GLY A 118 -6.13 -16.53 16.56
N SER A 119 -5.71 -17.77 16.81
CA SER A 119 -4.77 -18.51 15.96
C SER A 119 -5.33 -18.90 14.58
N LYS A 120 -6.63 -18.70 14.32
CA LYS A 120 -7.26 -18.96 13.02
C LYS A 120 -7.21 -17.75 12.08
N ALA A 121 -6.63 -16.63 12.52
CA ALA A 121 -6.49 -15.45 11.68
C ALA A 121 -5.66 -15.78 10.42
N LEU A 122 -6.28 -15.60 9.26
CA LEU A 122 -5.60 -15.71 7.96
C LEU A 122 -4.72 -14.48 7.69
N GLY A 123 -3.81 -14.61 6.71
CA GLY A 123 -2.80 -13.60 6.38
C GLY A 123 -3.33 -12.22 5.97
N SER A 124 -4.63 -12.07 5.72
CA SER A 124 -5.27 -10.76 5.60
C SER A 124 -6.64 -10.74 6.29
N ILE A 125 -7.02 -9.58 6.83
CA ILE A 125 -8.28 -9.44 7.57
C ILE A 125 -9.51 -9.65 6.65
N THR A 126 -9.39 -9.29 5.38
CA THR A 126 -10.47 -9.46 4.39
C THR A 126 -10.74 -10.93 4.06
N LEU A 127 -9.74 -11.81 4.16
CA LEU A 127 -9.93 -13.25 3.97
C LEU A 127 -10.74 -13.88 5.11
N ASN A 128 -10.67 -13.31 6.31
CA ASN A 128 -11.41 -13.80 7.47
C ASN A 128 -12.90 -13.42 7.45
N LEU A 129 -13.33 -12.53 6.54
CA LEU A 129 -14.74 -12.18 6.39
C LEU A 129 -15.55 -13.33 5.77
N PRO A 130 -16.76 -13.61 6.29
CA PRO A 130 -17.59 -14.68 5.76
C PRO A 130 -18.12 -14.33 4.36
N ASN A 131 -18.33 -15.37 3.54
CA ASN A 131 -18.64 -15.22 2.11
C ASN A 131 -20.15 -15.22 1.82
N ASP A 132 -20.98 -15.49 2.81
CA ASP A 132 -22.44 -15.53 2.71
C ASP A 132 -23.08 -14.14 2.62
N ASN A 133 -22.46 -13.12 3.22
CA ASN A 133 -22.98 -11.76 3.24
C ASN A 133 -22.50 -10.92 2.04
N LYS A 134 -23.46 -10.39 1.28
CA LYS A 134 -23.23 -9.51 0.13
C LYS A 134 -22.42 -8.26 0.48
N LEU A 135 -22.60 -7.71 1.69
CA LEU A 135 -21.85 -6.54 2.15
C LEU A 135 -20.35 -6.83 2.23
N TYR A 136 -19.96 -8.01 2.73
CA TYR A 136 -18.55 -8.36 2.87
C TYR A 136 -17.92 -8.72 1.52
N GLN A 137 -18.68 -9.34 0.61
CA GLN A 137 -18.23 -9.51 -0.77
C GLN A 137 -17.99 -8.17 -1.45
N PHE A 138 -18.91 -7.21 -1.27
CA PHE A 138 -18.73 -5.85 -1.77
C PHE A 138 -17.48 -5.18 -1.18
N THR A 139 -17.23 -5.33 0.13
CA THR A 139 -15.99 -4.83 0.77
C THR A 139 -14.74 -5.45 0.14
N LYS A 140 -14.73 -6.76 -0.15
CA LYS A 140 -13.61 -7.42 -0.83
C LYS A 140 -13.36 -6.84 -2.23
N ILE A 141 -14.41 -6.61 -3.01
CA ILE A 141 -14.31 -5.97 -4.33
C ILE A 141 -13.79 -4.54 -4.22
N MET A 142 -14.29 -3.77 -3.24
CA MET A 142 -13.85 -2.41 -2.98
C MET A 142 -12.35 -2.36 -2.64
N TYR A 143 -11.86 -3.27 -1.80
CA TYR A 143 -10.43 -3.40 -1.52
C TYR A 143 -9.62 -3.81 -2.75
N ALA A 144 -10.13 -4.73 -3.59
CA ALA A 144 -9.46 -5.11 -4.83
C ALA A 144 -9.29 -3.91 -5.79
N VAL A 145 -10.32 -3.07 -5.91
CA VAL A 145 -10.25 -1.83 -6.69
C VAL A 145 -9.28 -0.83 -6.05
N ALA A 146 -9.34 -0.65 -4.73
CA ALA A 146 -8.43 0.26 -4.03
C ALA A 146 -6.95 -0.14 -4.21
N ILE A 147 -6.63 -1.43 -4.07
CA ILE A 147 -5.29 -1.99 -4.30
C ILE A 147 -4.85 -1.76 -5.75
N PHE A 148 -5.73 -1.99 -6.72
CA PHE A 148 -5.42 -1.75 -8.12
C PHE A 148 -5.07 -0.28 -8.39
N LEU A 149 -5.81 0.66 -7.79
CA LEU A 149 -5.55 2.09 -7.96
C LEU A 149 -4.25 2.53 -7.29
N THR A 150 -3.91 2.00 -6.11
CA THR A 150 -2.68 2.35 -5.38
C THR A 150 -1.42 1.70 -5.94
N TYR A 151 -1.54 0.54 -6.61
CA TYR A 151 -0.43 -0.14 -7.26
C TYR A 151 0.33 0.77 -8.24
N ASN A 152 -0.37 1.65 -8.95
CA ASN A 152 0.26 2.60 -9.88
C ASN A 152 1.15 3.63 -9.17
N LEU A 153 0.77 4.04 -7.96
CA LEU A 153 1.56 4.97 -7.16
C LEU A 153 2.84 4.30 -6.65
N GLN A 154 2.75 3.03 -6.27
CA GLN A 154 3.90 2.22 -5.88
C GLN A 154 4.87 2.05 -7.07
N PHE A 155 4.34 1.76 -8.26
CA PHE A 155 5.13 1.59 -9.48
C PHE A 155 5.78 2.89 -9.99
N TYR A 156 5.16 4.05 -9.74
CA TYR A 156 5.71 5.35 -10.10
C TYR A 156 7.10 5.59 -9.49
N VAL A 157 7.36 5.08 -8.27
CA VAL A 157 8.59 5.36 -7.55
C VAL A 157 9.82 4.69 -8.17
N PRO A 158 9.87 3.36 -8.35
CA PRO A 158 10.97 2.70 -9.06
C PRO A 158 11.25 3.36 -10.40
N PHE A 159 10.19 3.67 -11.17
CA PHE A 159 10.34 4.34 -12.45
C PHE A 159 10.99 5.73 -12.30
N SER A 160 10.47 6.58 -11.40
CA SER A 160 10.98 7.94 -11.19
C SER A 160 12.43 7.99 -10.70
N LEU A 161 12.89 6.94 -10.02
CA LEU A 161 14.26 6.82 -9.51
C LEU A 161 15.22 6.19 -10.52
N LEU A 162 14.79 5.14 -11.23
CA LEU A 162 15.65 4.37 -12.14
C LEU A 162 15.75 5.03 -13.52
N TRP A 163 14.66 5.57 -14.04
CA TRP A 163 14.61 6.10 -15.41
C TRP A 163 15.61 7.24 -15.67
N PRO A 164 15.72 8.28 -14.81
CA PRO A 164 16.71 9.34 -15.02
C PRO A 164 18.15 8.84 -14.96
N ARG A 165 18.42 7.83 -14.12
CA ARG A 165 19.75 7.21 -13.99
C ARG A 165 20.10 6.40 -15.24
N LEU A 166 19.13 5.66 -15.79
CA LEU A 166 19.29 4.91 -17.03
C LEU A 166 19.53 5.85 -18.22
N CYS A 167 18.72 6.92 -18.32
CA CYS A 167 18.87 7.92 -19.38
C CYS A 167 20.26 8.57 -19.37
N ARG A 168 20.76 8.94 -18.19
CA ARG A 168 22.06 9.60 -18.05
C ARG A 168 23.24 8.68 -18.39
N LYS A 169 23.16 7.39 -18.07
CA LYS A 169 24.26 6.43 -18.30
C LYS A 169 24.28 5.85 -19.71
N ILE A 170 23.11 5.47 -20.24
CA ILE A 170 23.03 4.66 -21.47
C ILE A 170 22.42 5.45 -22.63
N LEU A 171 21.36 6.21 -22.38
CA LEU A 171 20.56 6.81 -23.45
C LEU A 171 20.94 8.25 -23.80
N TYR A 172 21.96 8.84 -23.15
CA TYR A 172 22.37 10.24 -23.36
C TYR A 172 22.77 10.56 -24.81
N LYS A 173 23.17 9.53 -25.58
CA LYS A 173 23.64 9.63 -26.96
C LYS A 173 22.55 9.43 -28.02
N TYR A 174 21.31 9.10 -27.62
CA TYR A 174 20.23 8.72 -28.53
C TYR A 174 19.19 9.84 -28.73
N SER A 175 18.53 9.86 -29.89
CA SER A 175 17.47 10.83 -30.21
C SER A 175 16.20 10.62 -29.37
N GLY A 176 15.40 11.69 -29.19
CA GLY A 176 14.21 11.68 -28.33
C GLY A 176 13.17 10.61 -28.65
N GLN A 177 13.01 10.21 -29.92
CA GLN A 177 12.10 9.11 -30.30
C GLN A 177 12.59 7.75 -29.80
N THR A 178 13.89 7.48 -29.88
CA THR A 178 14.49 6.24 -29.37
C THR A 178 14.40 6.19 -27.84
N VAL A 179 14.67 7.30 -27.16
CA VAL A 179 14.50 7.41 -25.69
C VAL A 179 13.06 7.10 -25.27
N SER A 180 12.06 7.58 -26.01
CA SER A 180 10.65 7.29 -25.69
C SER A 180 10.28 5.81 -25.89
N LYS A 181 10.80 5.14 -26.93
CA LYS A 181 10.57 3.69 -27.10
C LYS A 181 11.19 2.88 -25.96
N TRP A 182 12.41 3.23 -25.55
CA TRP A 182 13.07 2.61 -24.40
C TRP A 182 12.32 2.87 -23.09
N GLU A 183 11.63 4.01 -22.95
CA GLU A 183 10.81 4.31 -21.77
C GLU A 183 9.68 3.30 -21.60
N HIS A 184 8.95 3.04 -22.69
CA HIS A 184 7.84 2.10 -22.69
C HIS A 184 8.32 0.67 -22.46
N ALA A 185 9.42 0.27 -23.11
CA ALA A 185 10.03 -1.04 -22.89
C ALA A 185 10.49 -1.22 -21.43
N PHE A 186 11.08 -0.19 -20.83
CA PHE A 186 11.55 -0.23 -19.44
C PHE A 186 10.39 -0.31 -18.44
N ARG A 187 9.29 0.43 -18.66
CA ARG A 187 8.08 0.33 -17.84
C ARG A 187 7.47 -1.07 -17.92
N ILE A 188 7.33 -1.62 -19.12
CA ILE A 188 6.78 -2.97 -19.30
C ILE A 188 7.69 -4.00 -18.62
N GLY A 189 9.01 -3.90 -18.82
CA GLY A 189 9.98 -4.80 -18.19
C GLY A 189 9.94 -4.76 -16.66
N LEU A 190 9.80 -3.57 -16.07
CA LEU A 190 9.67 -3.42 -14.62
C LEU A 190 8.40 -4.12 -14.08
N ILE A 191 7.27 -4.06 -14.79
CA ILE A 191 6.02 -4.74 -14.39
C ILE A 191 6.20 -6.26 -14.40
N PHE A 192 7.03 -6.83 -15.29
CA PHE A 192 7.28 -8.27 -15.31
C PHE A 192 8.23 -8.74 -14.20
N ILE A 193 9.02 -7.83 -13.62
CA ILE A 193 9.96 -8.12 -12.53
C ILE A 193 9.28 -7.99 -11.15
N THR A 194 8.17 -7.24 -11.06
CA THR A 194 7.41 -7.00 -9.82
C THR A 194 6.12 -7.80 -9.76
#